data_AF-A0A4Y2R5N0-F1
#
_entry.id   AF-A0A4Y2R5N0-F1
#
_cell.length_a   1.000
_cell.length_b   1.000
_cell.length_c   1.000
_cell.angle_alpha   90.00
_cell.angle_beta   90.00
_cell.angle_gamma   90.00
#
_symmetry.space_group_name_H-M   'P 1'
#
loop_
_entity.id
_entity.type
_entity.pdbx_description
1 polymer ?
#
loop_
_entity_poly.entity_id
_entity_poly.type
_entity_poly.pdbx_seq_one_letter_code
_entity_poly.pdbx_strand_id
1 'polypeptide(L)'
;MGRGFSAGMKLLCTLNLPYVCKKTFRIHELKLLEAVKYSCEENMKAASKEVQNFKKTTTCGVSVDGTWQRRGHMSLNGCVSVISIDTGKILDLEVMTQYCKMCEMNIKCDHECSNYKCSSGNMESVGAFRIFERSVMKRELQYTEYYGDGDSKAFLKVKDIYGEDTVTKLECIGYVQKRVGSRLRKFKKNQRTRWKSNRNLMHGQCPNGKDSWCRYKRSSSDKRQYLENSPGLPNSVMKVIKATYLELCDKNLLKKCLHAGIHGTKPCGNQLPSAGGFDRRAWRSQQALQ
;
A
#
# COMPACT_ATOMS: atom_id res chain seq x y z
N MET A 1 18.82 6.13 18.38
CA MET A 1 18.10 5.32 19.39
C MET A 1 17.26 4.26 18.67
N GLY A 2 16.84 3.16 19.33
CA GLY A 2 16.05 2.08 18.70
C GLY A 2 16.79 0.78 18.32
N ARG A 3 18.01 0.57 18.82
CA ARG A 3 18.81 -0.66 18.58
C ARG A 3 18.96 -1.54 19.84
N GLY A 4 18.03 -1.39 20.80
CA GLY A 4 17.97 -2.17 22.03
C GLY A 4 19.04 -1.83 23.07
N PHE A 5 19.11 -2.65 24.12
CA PHE A 5 19.96 -2.45 25.30
C PHE A 5 21.42 -2.15 24.97
N SER A 6 22.05 -2.99 24.15
CA SER A 6 23.49 -2.90 23.85
C SER A 6 23.86 -1.62 23.11
N ALA A 7 22.98 -1.11 22.25
CA ALA A 7 23.22 0.13 21.53
C ALA A 7 23.02 1.36 22.43
N GLY A 8 22.02 1.33 23.32
CA GLY A 8 21.82 2.37 24.33
C GLY A 8 23.00 2.45 25.30
N MET A 9 23.49 1.28 25.74
CA MET A 9 24.67 1.17 26.59
C MET A 9 25.90 1.77 25.91
N LYS A 10 26.20 1.36 24.67
CA LYS A 10 27.35 1.90 23.91
C LYS A 10 27.28 3.42 23.77
N LEU A 11 26.10 3.96 23.46
CA LEU A 11 25.91 5.41 23.31
C LEU A 11 26.20 6.15 24.62
N LEU A 12 25.60 5.73 25.74
CA LEU A 12 25.75 6.42 27.01
C LEU A 12 27.15 6.24 27.62
N CYS A 13 27.77 5.07 27.43
CA CYS A 13 29.19 4.88 27.73
C CYS A 13 30.09 5.83 26.92
N THR A 14 29.80 6.06 25.63
CA THR A 14 30.56 7.01 24.80
C THR A 14 30.45 8.45 25.31
N LEU A 15 29.31 8.79 25.92
CA LEU A 15 29.06 10.10 26.53
C LEU A 15 29.51 10.19 27.99
N ASN A 16 30.18 9.15 28.51
CA ASN A 16 30.58 9.05 29.92
C ASN A 16 29.40 9.20 30.91
N LEU A 17 28.22 8.70 30.53
CA LEU A 17 27.00 8.72 31.33
C LEU A 17 26.69 7.32 31.89
N PRO A 18 26.17 7.23 33.12
CA PRO A 18 25.74 5.96 33.69
C PRO A 18 24.58 5.37 32.89
N TYR A 19 24.52 4.02 32.83
CA TYR A 19 23.44 3.30 32.17
C TYR A 19 22.76 2.28 33.08
N VAL A 20 21.49 2.02 32.81
CA VAL A 20 20.69 1.05 33.56
C VAL A 20 21.17 -0.38 33.29
N CYS A 21 20.99 -1.27 34.28
CA CYS A 21 21.25 -2.69 34.07
C CYS A 21 20.19 -3.31 33.15
N LYS A 22 20.50 -4.50 32.59
CA LYS A 22 19.62 -5.19 31.62
C LYS A 22 18.22 -5.49 32.18
N LYS A 23 18.12 -5.82 33.47
CA LYS A 23 16.84 -6.09 34.16
C LYS A 23 15.98 -4.83 34.23
N THR A 24 16.56 -3.71 34.70
CA THR A 24 15.86 -2.42 34.81
C THR A 24 15.45 -1.89 33.43
N PHE A 25 16.32 -2.00 32.42
CA PHE A 25 15.98 -1.65 31.04
C PHE A 25 14.73 -2.41 30.55
N ARG A 26 14.67 -3.73 30.79
CA ARG A 26 13.54 -4.55 30.37
C ARG A 26 12.25 -4.16 31.09
N ILE A 27 12.31 -3.82 32.38
CA ILE A 27 11.15 -3.32 33.13
C ILE A 27 10.63 -2.01 32.52
N HIS A 28 11.52 -1.07 32.21
CA HIS A 28 11.12 0.18 31.55
C HIS A 28 10.55 -0.05 30.15
N GLU A 29 11.15 -0.95 29.37
CA GLU A 29 10.65 -1.32 28.05
C GLU A 29 9.22 -1.90 28.11
N LEU A 30 8.93 -2.74 29.11
CA LEU A 30 7.58 -3.28 29.32
C LEU A 30 6.58 -2.20 29.71
N LYS A 31 6.96 -1.28 30.62
CA LYS A 31 6.10 -0.13 30.99
C LYS A 31 5.83 0.79 29.80
N LEU A 32 6.85 1.05 28.98
CA LEU A 32 6.68 1.82 27.74
C LEU A 32 5.77 1.10 26.75
N LEU A 33 5.91 -0.22 26.58
CA LEU A 33 5.04 -1.01 25.73
C LEU A 33 3.58 -0.92 26.18
N GLU A 34 3.32 -1.00 27.48
CA GLU A 34 1.98 -0.88 28.05
C GLU A 34 1.37 0.50 27.80
N ALA A 35 2.13 1.58 28.07
CA ALA A 35 1.70 2.95 27.79
C ALA A 35 1.42 3.20 26.30
N VAL A 36 2.28 2.69 25.41
CA VAL A 36 2.08 2.79 23.96
C VAL A 36 0.84 2.01 23.53
N LYS A 37 0.62 0.79 24.04
CA LYS A 37 -0.58 0.01 23.72
C LYS A 37 -1.86 0.75 24.12
N TYR A 38 -1.88 1.31 25.34
CA TYR A 38 -3.00 2.10 25.82
C TYR A 38 -3.26 3.32 24.91
N SER A 39 -2.21 4.10 24.61
CA SER A 39 -2.33 5.28 23.75
C SER A 39 -2.80 4.92 22.33
N CYS A 40 -2.25 3.85 21.73
CA CYS A 40 -2.69 3.36 20.44
C CYS A 40 -4.16 2.96 20.45
N GLU A 41 -4.61 2.27 21.49
CA GLU A 41 -5.99 1.81 21.62
C GLU A 41 -6.98 2.99 21.72
N GLU A 42 -6.67 4.00 22.52
CA GLU A 42 -7.48 5.21 22.63
C GLU A 42 -7.50 6.02 21.32
N ASN A 43 -6.37 6.16 20.66
CA ASN A 43 -6.29 6.83 19.35
C ASN A 43 -7.12 6.12 18.28
N MET A 44 -7.07 4.79 18.24
CA MET A 44 -7.85 4.00 17.28
C MET A 44 -9.35 4.08 17.58
N LYS A 45 -9.78 4.08 18.85
CA LYS A 45 -11.19 4.33 19.21
C LYS A 45 -11.65 5.73 18.79
N ALA A 46 -10.83 6.74 19.02
CA ALA A 46 -11.14 8.11 18.62
C ALA A 46 -11.27 8.22 17.08
N ALA A 47 -10.36 7.58 16.34
CA ALA A 47 -10.43 7.51 14.89
C ALA A 47 -11.72 6.84 14.39
N SER A 48 -12.16 5.75 15.03
CA SER A 48 -13.44 5.11 14.70
C SER A 48 -14.64 6.04 14.91
N LYS A 49 -14.69 6.77 16.04
CA LYS A 49 -15.76 7.74 16.32
C LYS A 49 -15.77 8.88 15.30
N GLU A 50 -14.60 9.33 14.87
CA GLU A 50 -14.49 10.36 13.84
C GLU A 50 -15.05 9.90 12.49
N VAL A 51 -14.79 8.64 12.11
CA VAL A 51 -15.39 8.03 10.91
C VAL A 51 -16.91 7.97 11.03
N GLN A 52 -17.44 7.55 12.19
CA GLN A 52 -18.88 7.50 12.43
C GLN A 52 -19.50 8.91 12.34
N ASN A 53 -18.86 9.92 12.91
CA ASN A 53 -19.34 11.31 12.85
C ASN A 53 -19.30 11.88 11.43
N PHE A 54 -18.27 11.52 10.65
CA PHE A 54 -18.10 11.98 9.27
C PHE A 54 -19.17 11.39 8.35
N LYS A 55 -19.43 10.08 8.45
CA LYS A 55 -20.41 9.39 7.58
C LYS A 55 -21.84 9.39 8.12
N LYS A 56 -22.03 9.59 9.43
CA LYS A 56 -23.28 9.34 10.16
C LYS A 56 -23.78 7.90 9.99
N THR A 57 -22.87 6.96 9.82
CA THR A 57 -23.14 5.52 9.68
C THR A 57 -22.16 4.70 10.51
N THR A 58 -22.51 3.45 10.77
CA THR A 58 -21.65 2.45 11.43
C THR A 58 -20.85 1.62 10.43
N THR A 59 -20.76 2.06 9.18
CA THR A 59 -20.08 1.34 8.09
C THR A 59 -18.99 2.20 7.48
N CYS A 60 -17.84 1.59 7.15
CA CYS A 60 -16.77 2.31 6.46
C CYS A 60 -15.96 1.44 5.51
N GLY A 61 -15.30 2.12 4.58
CA GLY A 61 -14.35 1.51 3.67
C GLY A 61 -12.94 1.55 4.26
N VAL A 62 -12.21 0.45 4.10
CA VAL A 62 -10.89 0.29 4.72
C VAL A 62 -9.83 -0.22 3.77
N SER A 63 -8.63 0.33 3.90
CA SER A 63 -7.43 -0.23 3.32
C SER A 63 -6.78 -1.20 4.29
N VAL A 64 -6.44 -2.39 3.82
CA VAL A 64 -5.72 -3.40 4.61
C VAL A 64 -4.35 -3.61 4.02
N ASP A 65 -3.31 -3.51 4.87
CA ASP A 65 -1.93 -3.73 4.45
C ASP A 65 -1.14 -4.47 5.53
N GLY A 66 -0.25 -5.35 5.07
CA GLY A 66 0.64 -6.15 5.89
C GLY A 66 2.09 -5.70 5.76
N THR A 67 2.82 -5.67 6.88
CA THR A 67 4.26 -5.45 6.89
C THR A 67 4.98 -6.55 7.65
N TRP A 68 6.19 -6.88 7.21
CA TRP A 68 6.98 -7.98 7.74
C TRP A 68 8.37 -7.50 8.15
N GLN A 69 8.92 -8.09 9.20
CA GLN A 69 10.25 -7.74 9.72
C GLN A 69 11.35 -7.92 8.67
N ARG A 70 11.26 -8.96 7.84
CA ARG A 70 12.22 -9.25 6.76
C ARG A 70 11.50 -9.27 5.41
N ARG A 71 12.24 -8.92 4.36
CA ARG A 71 11.73 -9.04 2.99
C ARG A 71 11.67 -10.52 2.61
N GLY A 72 10.57 -10.94 2.00
CA GLY A 72 10.33 -12.32 1.57
C GLY A 72 9.42 -13.12 2.52
N HIS A 73 8.94 -14.27 2.05
CA HIS A 73 7.96 -15.12 2.76
C HIS A 73 8.56 -15.97 3.89
N MET A 74 9.59 -15.47 4.58
CA MET A 74 10.28 -16.16 5.69
C MET A 74 10.31 -15.32 6.97
N SER A 75 9.42 -14.35 7.08
CA SER A 75 9.38 -13.46 8.25
C SER A 75 8.69 -14.12 9.42
N LEU A 76 9.35 -14.06 10.57
CA LEU A 76 8.83 -14.60 11.83
C LEU A 76 7.88 -13.63 12.55
N ASN A 77 7.95 -12.34 12.19
CA ASN A 77 7.12 -11.28 12.75
C ASN A 77 6.42 -10.52 11.60
N GLY A 78 5.14 -10.25 11.79
CA GLY A 78 4.31 -9.47 10.88
C GLY A 78 3.36 -8.55 11.65
N CYS A 79 2.96 -7.46 11.01
CA CYS A 79 1.92 -6.58 11.51
C CYS A 79 0.94 -6.29 10.38
N VAL A 80 -0.34 -6.44 10.64
CA VAL A 80 -1.41 -6.08 9.71
C VAL A 80 -2.12 -4.88 10.28
N SER A 81 -2.37 -3.88 9.44
CA SER A 81 -3.07 -2.66 9.83
C SER A 81 -4.25 -2.39 8.93
N VAL A 82 -5.28 -1.79 9.50
CA VAL A 82 -6.49 -1.35 8.79
C VAL A 82 -6.60 0.16 8.94
N ILE A 83 -6.73 0.85 7.80
CA ILE A 83 -6.79 2.31 7.70
C ILE A 83 -8.13 2.69 7.06
N SER A 84 -8.84 3.64 7.66
CA SER A 84 -10.05 4.21 7.07
C SER A 84 -9.73 4.93 5.76
N ILE A 85 -10.49 4.66 4.69
CA ILE A 85 -10.40 5.41 3.44
C ILE A 85 -10.92 6.84 3.61
N ASP A 86 -11.92 7.01 4.47
CA ASP A 86 -12.61 8.29 4.67
C ASP A 86 -11.71 9.29 5.42
N THR A 87 -11.05 8.85 6.49
CA THR A 87 -10.23 9.75 7.34
C THR A 87 -8.72 9.60 7.14
N GLY A 88 -8.27 8.52 6.49
CA GLY A 88 -6.85 8.18 6.39
C GLY A 88 -6.20 7.77 7.72
N LYS A 89 -7.01 7.52 8.77
CA LYS A 89 -6.53 7.16 10.12
C LYS A 89 -6.55 5.65 10.34
N ILE A 90 -5.63 5.18 11.18
CA ILE A 90 -5.55 3.76 11.57
C ILE A 90 -6.74 3.43 12.48
N LEU A 91 -7.49 2.38 12.13
CA LEU A 91 -8.64 1.89 12.90
C LEU A 91 -8.27 0.67 13.75
N ASP A 92 -7.38 -0.20 13.27
CA ASP A 92 -6.92 -1.35 14.05
C ASP A 92 -5.58 -1.89 13.55
N LEU A 93 -4.91 -2.65 14.41
CA LEU A 93 -3.64 -3.32 14.12
C LEU A 93 -3.58 -4.71 14.76
N GLU A 94 -2.98 -5.67 14.06
CA GLU A 94 -2.74 -7.02 14.54
C GLU A 94 -1.26 -7.37 14.37
N VAL A 95 -0.56 -7.51 15.49
CA VAL A 95 0.86 -7.93 15.53
C VAL A 95 0.91 -9.44 15.71
N MET A 96 1.56 -10.13 14.78
CA MET A 96 1.74 -11.58 14.79
C MET A 96 3.20 -11.96 14.90
N THR A 97 3.49 -12.96 15.74
CA THR A 97 4.80 -13.56 15.92
C THR A 97 4.72 -15.08 15.89
N GLN A 98 5.65 -15.69 15.16
CA GLN A 98 5.97 -17.12 15.15
C GLN A 98 7.17 -17.44 16.04
N TYR A 99 7.79 -16.42 16.63
CA TYR A 99 9.11 -16.54 17.22
C TYR A 99 9.16 -15.93 18.61
N CYS A 100 9.64 -16.75 19.55
CA CYS A 100 10.03 -16.31 20.87
C CYS A 100 11.48 -16.68 21.13
N LYS A 101 12.31 -15.67 21.44
CA LYS A 101 13.73 -15.89 21.78
C LYS A 101 13.89 -16.78 23.01
N MET A 102 12.96 -16.70 23.97
CA MET A 102 13.01 -17.53 25.18
C MET A 102 12.73 -19.00 24.87
N CYS A 103 11.76 -19.28 23.99
CA CYS A 103 11.49 -20.64 23.51
C CYS A 103 12.64 -21.20 22.67
N GLU A 104 13.26 -20.38 21.81
CA GLU A 104 14.47 -20.79 21.08
C GLU A 104 15.60 -21.19 22.04
N MET A 105 15.67 -20.54 23.21
CA MET A 105 16.66 -20.82 24.25
C MET A 105 16.22 -21.90 25.25
N ASN A 106 15.10 -22.60 25.02
CA ASN A 106 14.51 -23.58 25.94
C ASN A 106 14.24 -23.04 27.37
N ILE A 107 14.00 -21.74 27.49
CA ILE A 107 13.65 -21.11 28.77
C ILE A 107 12.12 -21.15 28.91
N LYS A 108 11.63 -21.65 30.05
CA LYS A 108 10.19 -21.66 30.37
C LYS A 108 9.62 -20.24 30.27
N CYS A 109 8.63 -20.07 29.41
CA CYS A 109 7.98 -18.79 29.17
C CYS A 109 6.56 -18.79 29.75
N ASP A 110 6.21 -17.73 30.49
CA ASP A 110 4.87 -17.55 31.08
C ASP A 110 4.01 -16.58 30.25
N HIS A 111 4.28 -16.49 28.94
CA HIS A 111 3.57 -15.62 28.00
C HIS A 111 3.18 -16.38 26.74
N GLU A 112 2.26 -15.81 25.95
CA GLU A 112 1.88 -16.36 24.65
C GLU A 112 3.06 -16.24 23.68
N CYS A 113 3.86 -17.29 23.61
CA CYS A 113 5.17 -17.32 22.94
C CYS A 113 5.08 -17.29 21.40
N SER A 114 3.93 -17.60 20.85
CA SER A 114 3.61 -17.38 19.44
C SER A 114 2.10 -17.26 19.31
N ASN A 115 1.61 -16.13 18.81
CA ASN A 115 0.18 -15.96 18.53
C ASN A 115 -0.17 -16.33 17.07
N TYR A 116 0.78 -16.91 16.33
CA TYR A 116 0.63 -17.39 14.96
C TYR A 116 1.54 -18.59 14.65
N LYS A 117 0.99 -19.64 14.03
CA LYS A 117 1.72 -20.91 13.73
C LYS A 117 1.73 -21.31 12.25
N CYS A 118 1.08 -20.56 11.35
CA CYS A 118 1.01 -20.88 9.91
C CYS A 118 2.14 -20.22 9.12
N SER A 119 2.14 -20.25 7.78
CA SER A 119 3.20 -19.64 6.96
C SER A 119 3.18 -18.11 7.00
N SER A 120 4.34 -17.46 6.93
CA SER A 120 4.41 -15.98 7.01
C SER A 120 3.62 -15.27 5.90
N GLY A 121 3.48 -15.90 4.73
CA GLY A 121 2.67 -15.39 3.62
C GLY A 121 1.16 -15.39 3.88
N ASN A 122 0.69 -16.15 4.87
CA ASN A 122 -0.72 -16.16 5.28
C ASN A 122 -1.00 -15.22 6.46
N MET A 123 0.02 -14.53 7.00
CA MET A 123 -0.16 -13.60 8.12
C MET A 123 -1.13 -12.48 7.75
N GLU A 124 -0.99 -11.90 6.56
CA GLU A 124 -1.89 -10.81 6.12
C GLU A 124 -3.35 -11.25 6.15
N SER A 125 -3.66 -12.42 5.57
CA SER A 125 -5.03 -12.93 5.54
C SER A 125 -5.59 -13.26 6.92
N VAL A 126 -4.77 -13.78 7.83
CA VAL A 126 -5.21 -14.08 9.21
C VAL A 126 -5.34 -12.81 10.04
N GLY A 127 -4.42 -11.85 9.88
CA GLY A 127 -4.52 -10.56 10.56
C GLY A 127 -5.72 -9.75 10.10
N ALA A 128 -6.00 -9.74 8.79
CA ALA A 128 -7.21 -9.12 8.24
C ALA A 128 -8.47 -9.75 8.85
N PHE A 129 -8.56 -11.09 8.88
CA PHE A 129 -9.67 -11.80 9.51
C PHE A 129 -9.87 -11.39 10.97
N ARG A 130 -8.82 -11.45 11.80
CA ARG A 130 -8.89 -11.10 13.23
C ARG A 130 -9.33 -9.65 13.47
N ILE A 131 -8.89 -8.72 12.63
CA ILE A 131 -9.28 -7.32 12.74
C ILE A 131 -10.76 -7.14 12.36
N PHE A 132 -11.21 -7.76 11.28
CA PHE A 132 -12.60 -7.67 10.85
C PHE A 132 -13.54 -8.36 11.85
N GLU A 133 -13.18 -9.51 12.41
CA GLU A 133 -13.96 -10.24 13.42
C GLU A 133 -14.27 -9.36 14.64
N ARG A 134 -13.26 -8.66 15.18
CA ARG A 134 -13.42 -7.82 16.38
C ARG A 134 -13.88 -6.40 16.10
N SER A 135 -13.99 -5.99 14.84
CA SER A 135 -14.29 -4.60 14.44
C SER A 135 -15.57 -4.06 15.06
N VAL A 136 -16.69 -4.80 14.98
CA VAL A 136 -17.99 -4.35 15.48
C VAL A 136 -17.97 -4.19 16.99
N MET A 137 -17.45 -5.19 17.71
CA MET A 137 -17.37 -5.13 19.17
C MET A 137 -16.38 -4.07 19.69
N LYS A 138 -15.24 -3.91 19.02
CA LYS A 138 -14.14 -3.09 19.52
C LYS A 138 -14.16 -1.65 19.02
N ARG A 139 -14.70 -1.44 17.82
CA ARG A 139 -14.66 -0.17 17.07
C ARG A 139 -16.04 0.36 16.71
N GLU A 140 -17.10 -0.40 16.97
CA GLU A 140 -18.49 -0.04 16.61
C GLU A 140 -18.64 0.27 15.10
N LEU A 141 -17.82 -0.40 14.28
CA LEU A 141 -17.77 -0.20 12.84
C LEU A 141 -17.76 -1.55 12.11
N GLN A 142 -18.56 -1.63 11.05
CA GLN A 142 -18.51 -2.70 10.04
C GLN A 142 -17.71 -2.24 8.83
N TYR A 143 -16.76 -3.07 8.40
CA TYR A 143 -15.89 -2.77 7.26
C TYR A 143 -16.48 -3.35 5.97
N THR A 144 -17.27 -2.55 5.25
CA THR A 144 -18.05 -3.02 4.09
C THR A 144 -17.30 -2.95 2.76
N GLU A 145 -16.26 -2.13 2.67
CA GLU A 145 -15.43 -2.01 1.48
C GLU A 145 -13.97 -2.34 1.81
N TYR A 146 -13.40 -3.30 1.09
CA TYR A 146 -12.03 -3.75 1.23
C TYR A 146 -11.16 -3.20 0.10
N TYR A 147 -10.20 -2.34 0.43
CA TYR A 147 -9.17 -1.85 -0.47
C TYR A 147 -7.86 -2.57 -0.16
N GLY A 148 -7.29 -3.24 -1.14
CA GLY A 148 -6.01 -3.91 -0.98
C GLY A 148 -5.30 -4.13 -2.30
N ASP A 149 -4.01 -4.44 -2.22
CA ASP A 149 -3.26 -4.90 -3.40
C ASP A 149 -3.93 -6.20 -3.91
N GLY A 150 -3.92 -6.43 -5.23
CA GLY A 150 -4.78 -7.44 -5.85
C GLY A 150 -4.47 -8.91 -5.53
N ASP A 151 -3.77 -9.22 -4.44
CA ASP A 151 -3.87 -10.53 -3.80
C ASP A 151 -5.29 -10.70 -3.23
N SER A 152 -5.95 -11.81 -3.58
CA SER A 152 -7.32 -12.07 -3.17
C SER A 152 -7.42 -12.94 -1.93
N LYS A 153 -6.31 -13.48 -1.42
CA LYS A 153 -6.34 -14.41 -0.28
C LYS A 153 -6.88 -13.79 1.01
N ALA A 154 -6.48 -12.56 1.32
CA ALA A 154 -6.98 -11.85 2.50
C ALA A 154 -8.47 -11.50 2.35
N PHE A 155 -8.85 -10.94 1.20
CA PHE A 155 -10.24 -10.62 0.89
C PHE A 155 -11.18 -11.83 1.00
N LEU A 156 -10.80 -12.99 0.45
CA LEU A 156 -11.61 -14.20 0.48
C LEU A 156 -11.92 -14.68 1.92
N LYS A 157 -11.09 -14.34 2.91
CA LYS A 157 -11.35 -14.68 4.31
C LYS A 157 -12.33 -13.73 5.00
N VAL A 158 -12.43 -12.49 4.53
CA VAL A 158 -13.25 -11.45 5.16
C VAL A 158 -14.55 -11.16 4.41
N LYS A 159 -14.69 -11.67 3.19
CA LYS A 159 -15.85 -11.47 2.30
C LYS A 159 -17.19 -11.66 3.02
N ASP A 160 -17.29 -12.73 3.80
CA ASP A 160 -18.53 -13.20 4.41
C ASP A 160 -18.59 -12.97 5.93
N ILE A 161 -17.70 -12.14 6.48
CA ILE A 161 -17.47 -12.07 7.93
C ILE A 161 -18.64 -11.44 8.71
N TYR A 162 -19.43 -10.59 8.06
CA TYR A 162 -20.64 -10.00 8.65
C TYR A 162 -21.93 -10.62 8.09
N GLY A 163 -21.83 -11.71 7.32
CA GLY A 163 -22.91 -12.29 6.51
C GLY A 163 -22.49 -12.47 5.05
N GLU A 164 -23.30 -13.18 4.27
CA GLU A 164 -23.01 -13.52 2.87
C GLU A 164 -22.78 -12.26 2.00
N ASP A 165 -21.64 -12.20 1.32
CA ASP A 165 -21.26 -11.14 0.38
C ASP A 165 -21.27 -9.71 0.96
N THR A 166 -21.10 -9.60 2.28
CA THR A 166 -21.17 -8.30 2.99
C THR A 166 -20.00 -7.37 2.71
N VAL A 167 -18.82 -7.90 2.39
CA VAL A 167 -17.62 -7.10 2.10
C VAL A 167 -17.33 -7.06 0.61
N THR A 168 -17.25 -5.86 0.05
CA THR A 168 -16.97 -5.63 -1.37
C THR A 168 -15.50 -5.32 -1.61
N LYS A 169 -14.85 -6.02 -2.56
CA LYS A 169 -13.45 -5.74 -2.94
C LYS A 169 -13.39 -4.59 -3.93
N LEU A 170 -12.60 -3.58 -3.60
CA LEU A 170 -12.27 -2.44 -4.45
C LEU A 170 -10.77 -2.43 -4.78
N GLU A 171 -10.42 -1.93 -5.96
CA GLU A 171 -9.04 -1.88 -6.44
C GLU A 171 -8.51 -0.45 -6.37
N CYS A 172 -7.27 -0.28 -5.91
CA CYS A 172 -6.63 1.02 -5.93
C CYS A 172 -6.18 1.41 -7.34
N ILE A 173 -6.24 2.71 -7.67
CA ILE A 173 -5.82 3.26 -8.97
C ILE A 173 -4.36 2.86 -9.27
N GLY A 174 -3.49 2.87 -8.25
CA GLY A 174 -2.10 2.45 -8.39
C GLY A 174 -1.95 0.99 -8.85
N TYR A 175 -2.83 0.10 -8.40
CA TYR A 175 -2.83 -1.30 -8.83
C TYR A 175 -3.26 -1.44 -10.30
N VAL A 176 -4.26 -0.68 -10.72
CA VAL A 176 -4.67 -0.59 -12.14
C VAL A 176 -3.49 -0.13 -13.00
N GLN A 177 -2.78 0.93 -12.59
CA GLN A 177 -1.58 1.43 -13.28
C GLN A 177 -0.46 0.37 -13.36
N LYS A 178 -0.16 -0.32 -12.26
CA LYS A 178 0.83 -1.41 -12.22
C LYS A 178 0.46 -2.55 -13.19
N ARG A 179 -0.83 -2.90 -13.28
CA ARG A 179 -1.36 -3.91 -14.22
C ARG A 179 -1.11 -3.50 -15.67
N VAL A 180 -1.40 -2.24 -16.03
CA VAL A 180 -1.11 -1.69 -17.38
C VAL A 180 0.38 -1.83 -17.69
N GLY A 181 1.24 -1.30 -16.81
CA GLY A 181 2.67 -1.30 -17.02
C GLY A 181 3.23 -2.72 -17.18
N SER A 182 2.73 -3.68 -16.40
CA SER A 182 3.13 -5.08 -16.49
C SER A 182 2.70 -5.75 -17.79
N ARG A 183 1.47 -5.51 -18.27
CA ARG A 183 0.99 -6.02 -19.56
C ARG A 183 1.82 -5.45 -20.72
N LEU A 184 2.11 -4.15 -20.71
CA LEU A 184 2.94 -3.51 -21.73
C LEU A 184 4.38 -4.03 -21.75
N ARG A 185 4.99 -4.23 -20.58
CA ARG A 185 6.34 -4.83 -20.48
C ARG A 185 6.38 -6.27 -20.97
N LYS A 186 5.37 -7.09 -20.63
CA LYS A 186 5.24 -8.46 -21.17
C LYS A 186 5.11 -8.45 -22.68
N PHE A 187 4.27 -7.58 -23.23
CA PHE A 187 4.12 -7.41 -24.67
C PHE A 187 5.44 -7.02 -25.35
N LYS A 188 6.18 -6.04 -24.80
CA LYS A 188 7.50 -5.66 -25.30
C LYS A 188 8.48 -6.84 -25.31
N LYS A 189 8.51 -7.65 -24.24
CA LYS A 189 9.42 -8.81 -24.12
C LYS A 189 9.10 -9.91 -25.14
N ASN A 190 7.82 -10.11 -25.47
CA ASN A 190 7.38 -11.15 -26.39
C ASN A 190 7.52 -10.75 -27.88
N GLN A 191 7.82 -9.48 -28.17
CA GLN A 191 8.05 -8.98 -29.53
C GLN A 191 9.55 -8.99 -29.83
N ARG A 192 10.01 -9.99 -30.59
CA ARG A 192 11.43 -10.19 -30.96
C ARG A 192 11.78 -9.66 -32.37
N THR A 193 10.85 -9.04 -33.09
CA THR A 193 11.02 -8.66 -34.50
C THR A 193 11.05 -7.13 -34.73
N ARG A 194 11.88 -6.73 -35.71
CA ARG A 194 12.07 -5.34 -36.13
C ARG A 194 10.76 -4.76 -36.69
N TRP A 195 10.28 -3.71 -36.04
CA TRP A 195 9.03 -3.03 -36.33
C TRP A 195 8.97 -2.49 -37.77
N LYS A 196 7.88 -2.79 -38.49
CA LYS A 196 7.51 -2.03 -39.70
C LYS A 196 6.74 -0.78 -39.27
N SER A 197 7.24 0.39 -39.64
CA SER A 197 6.63 1.70 -39.37
C SER A 197 5.22 1.76 -39.95
N ASN A 198 4.25 2.28 -39.20
CA ASN A 198 2.95 2.63 -39.76
C ASN A 198 2.87 4.16 -39.92
N ARG A 199 2.67 4.64 -41.15
CA ARG A 199 2.62 6.08 -41.48
C ARG A 199 1.24 6.71 -41.28
N ASN A 200 0.30 6.03 -40.62
CA ASN A 200 -1.02 6.62 -40.36
C ASN A 200 -0.94 7.67 -39.25
N LEU A 201 -1.21 8.92 -39.62
CA LEU A 201 -1.20 10.10 -38.74
C LEU A 201 -2.40 10.09 -37.77
N MET A 202 -2.19 9.61 -36.55
CA MET A 202 -3.23 9.50 -35.51
C MET A 202 -3.39 10.79 -34.69
N HIS A 203 -3.62 11.93 -35.35
CA HIS A 203 -3.77 13.24 -34.70
C HIS A 203 -5.22 13.66 -34.44
N GLY A 204 -6.19 12.77 -34.69
CA GLY A 204 -7.63 13.07 -34.63
C GLY A 204 -8.14 13.52 -33.25
N GLN A 205 -7.48 13.08 -32.17
CA GLN A 205 -7.83 13.42 -30.78
C GLN A 205 -7.00 14.60 -30.23
N CYS A 206 -6.06 15.13 -31.01
CA CYS A 206 -5.24 16.26 -30.58
C CYS A 206 -6.05 17.56 -30.63
N PRO A 207 -5.90 18.46 -29.64
CA PRO A 207 -6.56 19.77 -29.65
C PRO A 207 -6.18 20.56 -30.90
N ASN A 208 -7.12 21.35 -31.43
CA ASN A 208 -6.88 22.21 -32.59
C ASN A 208 -6.30 23.55 -32.14
N GLY A 209 -5.71 24.30 -33.08
CA GLY A 209 -5.21 25.65 -32.83
C GLY A 209 -3.70 25.74 -32.61
N LYS A 210 -3.22 26.99 -32.56
CA LYS A 210 -1.80 27.34 -32.42
C LYS A 210 -1.23 26.96 -31.04
N ASP A 211 -2.10 26.85 -30.04
CA ASP A 211 -1.74 26.46 -28.66
C ASP A 211 -1.81 24.95 -28.43
N SER A 212 -2.09 24.16 -29.48
CA SER A 212 -2.07 22.70 -29.36
C SER A 212 -0.68 22.17 -29.01
N TRP A 213 -0.59 21.25 -28.06
CA TRP A 213 0.65 20.53 -27.80
C TRP A 213 1.10 19.67 -29.00
N CYS A 214 0.18 19.33 -29.92
CA CYS A 214 0.46 18.55 -31.11
C CYS A 214 1.07 19.41 -32.23
N ARG A 215 2.29 19.04 -32.68
CA ARG A 215 3.02 19.76 -33.73
C ARG A 215 2.33 19.70 -35.10
N TYR A 216 1.65 18.61 -35.43
CA TYR A 216 0.81 18.50 -36.63
C TYR A 216 -0.33 19.51 -36.59
N LYS A 217 -1.10 19.56 -35.49
CA LYS A 217 -2.25 20.48 -35.33
C LYS A 217 -1.85 21.94 -35.35
N ARG A 218 -0.69 22.29 -34.76
CA ARG A 218 -0.12 23.64 -34.88
C ARG A 218 0.25 23.99 -36.31
N SER A 219 0.96 23.10 -36.99
CA SER A 219 1.36 23.32 -38.39
C SER A 219 0.15 23.45 -39.32
N SER A 220 -0.91 22.66 -39.10
CA SER A 220 -2.19 22.82 -39.80
C SER A 220 -2.85 24.17 -39.52
N SER A 221 -2.77 24.68 -38.29
CA SER A 221 -3.33 25.98 -37.90
C SER A 221 -2.54 27.15 -38.51
N ASP A 222 -1.23 27.00 -38.67
CA ASP A 222 -0.34 27.97 -39.32
C ASP A 222 -0.24 27.81 -40.85
N LYS A 223 -1.05 26.90 -41.44
CA LYS A 223 -1.00 26.54 -42.87
C LYS A 223 0.39 26.11 -43.37
N ARG A 224 1.22 25.53 -42.50
CA ARG A 224 2.55 25.01 -42.83
C ARG A 224 2.48 23.52 -43.15
N GLN A 225 3.29 23.08 -44.12
CA GLN A 225 3.44 21.65 -44.43
C GLN A 225 4.15 20.95 -43.27
N TYR A 226 3.52 19.92 -42.71
CA TYR A 226 4.08 19.12 -41.62
C TYR A 226 4.67 17.82 -42.16
N LEU A 227 5.95 17.60 -41.91
CA LEU A 227 6.66 16.36 -42.24
C LEU A 227 6.71 15.45 -41.00
N GLU A 228 5.99 14.32 -41.03
CA GLU A 228 6.05 13.33 -39.96
C GLU A 228 7.25 12.41 -40.17
N ASN A 229 8.31 12.68 -39.42
CA ASN A 229 9.54 11.87 -39.47
C ASN A 229 9.49 10.68 -38.50
N SER A 230 8.44 10.58 -37.68
CA SER A 230 8.34 9.51 -36.70
C SER A 230 7.82 8.22 -37.37
N PRO A 231 8.46 7.06 -37.18
CA PRO A 231 8.01 5.79 -37.75
C PRO A 231 6.65 5.30 -37.20
N GLY A 232 6.08 6.00 -36.22
CA GLY A 232 4.81 5.66 -35.58
C GLY A 232 4.88 4.37 -34.76
N LEU A 233 3.84 4.13 -33.96
CA LEU A 233 3.67 2.84 -33.30
C LEU A 233 3.11 1.81 -34.30
N PRO A 234 3.66 0.58 -34.37
CA PRO A 234 3.13 -0.44 -35.27
C PRO A 234 1.70 -0.86 -34.91
N ASN A 235 0.93 -1.27 -35.91
CA ASN A 235 -0.50 -1.61 -35.74
C ASN A 235 -0.75 -2.72 -34.71
N SER A 236 0.13 -3.72 -34.65
CA SER A 236 0.06 -4.79 -33.65
C SER A 236 0.19 -4.25 -32.23
N VAL A 237 1.04 -3.25 -32.00
CA VAL A 237 1.22 -2.57 -30.71
C VAL A 237 0.01 -1.73 -30.38
N MET A 238 -0.45 -0.91 -31.33
CA MET A 238 -1.63 -0.07 -31.12
C MET A 238 -2.87 -0.90 -30.83
N LYS A 239 -3.04 -2.06 -31.47
CA LYS A 239 -4.16 -2.98 -31.18
C LYS A 239 -4.11 -3.47 -29.75
N VAL A 240 -2.94 -3.86 -29.24
CA VAL A 240 -2.77 -4.31 -27.85
C VAL A 240 -2.91 -3.17 -26.85
N ILE A 241 -2.33 -2.00 -27.12
CA ILE A 241 -2.48 -0.81 -26.26
C ILE A 241 -3.94 -0.39 -26.19
N LYS A 242 -4.63 -0.28 -27.33
CA LYS A 242 -6.05 0.08 -27.40
C LYS A 242 -6.92 -0.95 -26.69
N ALA A 243 -6.72 -2.25 -26.94
CA ALA A 243 -7.48 -3.29 -26.24
C ALA A 243 -7.27 -3.23 -24.72
N THR A 244 -6.01 -3.10 -24.28
CA THR A 244 -5.68 -2.96 -22.85
C THR A 244 -6.31 -1.69 -22.27
N TYR A 245 -6.21 -0.55 -22.96
CA TYR A 245 -6.79 0.72 -22.52
C TYR A 245 -8.32 0.63 -22.42
N LEU A 246 -9.00 0.09 -23.43
CA LEU A 246 -10.46 -0.04 -23.44
C LEU A 246 -10.97 -0.98 -22.33
N GLU A 247 -10.28 -2.09 -22.07
CA GLU A 247 -10.59 -2.98 -20.95
C GLU A 247 -10.42 -2.26 -19.59
N LEU A 248 -9.47 -1.34 -19.49
CA LEU A 248 -9.23 -0.57 -18.27
C LEU A 248 -10.16 0.64 -18.11
N CYS A 249 -10.72 1.13 -19.21
CA CYS A 249 -11.78 2.13 -19.24
C CYS A 249 -13.17 1.50 -19.06
N ASP A 250 -13.25 0.20 -18.80
CA ASP A 250 -14.50 -0.46 -18.48
C ASP A 250 -15.19 0.23 -17.30
N LYS A 251 -16.48 0.55 -17.47
CA LYS A 251 -17.24 1.32 -16.49
C LYS A 251 -17.34 0.59 -15.15
N ASN A 252 -17.38 -0.74 -15.14
CA ASN A 252 -17.46 -1.52 -13.91
C ASN A 252 -16.11 -1.55 -13.18
N LEU A 253 -15.00 -1.61 -13.93
CA LEU A 253 -13.66 -1.49 -13.34
C LEU A 253 -13.41 -0.08 -12.77
N LEU A 254 -13.78 0.98 -13.50
CA LEU A 254 -13.60 2.36 -13.07
C LEU A 254 -14.49 2.70 -11.86
N LYS A 255 -15.74 2.22 -11.80
CA LYS A 255 -16.59 2.36 -10.61
C LYS A 255 -15.91 1.83 -9.35
N LYS A 256 -15.19 0.70 -9.44
CA LYS A 256 -14.42 0.15 -8.31
C LYS A 256 -13.22 1.00 -7.88
N CYS A 257 -12.73 1.88 -8.75
CA CYS A 257 -11.55 2.72 -8.50
C CYS A 257 -11.93 4.15 -8.03
N LEU A 258 -13.11 4.65 -8.44
CA LEU A 258 -13.52 6.04 -8.27
C LEU A 258 -13.98 6.39 -6.84
N HIS A 259 -14.40 5.42 -6.03
CA HIS A 259 -14.83 5.69 -4.65
C HIS A 259 -13.71 6.24 -3.75
N ALA A 260 -12.44 5.92 -4.06
CA ALA A 260 -11.28 6.42 -3.32
C ALA A 260 -10.92 7.90 -3.60
N GLY A 261 -11.52 8.55 -4.60
CA GLY A 261 -11.17 9.92 -5.02
C GLY A 261 -12.23 10.99 -4.74
N ILE A 262 -13.43 10.61 -4.28
CA ILE A 262 -14.58 11.53 -4.15
C ILE A 262 -14.59 12.25 -2.78
N HIS A 263 -13.92 11.71 -1.76
CA HIS A 263 -13.95 12.25 -0.41
C HIS A 263 -12.67 13.03 -0.01
N GLY A 264 -12.20 13.96 -0.85
CA GLY A 264 -11.18 14.96 -0.46
C GLY A 264 -9.81 14.42 0.02
N THR A 265 -9.62 13.11 0.10
CA THR A 265 -8.39 12.45 0.49
C THR A 265 -7.50 12.37 -0.73
N LYS A 266 -6.27 12.87 -0.59
CA LYS A 266 -5.24 12.72 -1.61
C LYS A 266 -5.21 11.25 -2.01
N PRO A 267 -5.33 10.91 -3.31
CA PRO A 267 -5.22 9.52 -3.74
C PRO A 267 -3.93 8.95 -3.17
N CYS A 268 -3.96 7.66 -2.83
CA CYS A 268 -2.86 6.85 -2.30
C CYS A 268 -1.59 6.93 -3.20
N GLY A 269 -0.96 8.10 -3.17
CA GLY A 269 0.23 8.51 -3.93
C GLY A 269 1.43 8.67 -3.01
N ASN A 270 1.20 8.67 -1.70
CA ASN A 270 2.22 8.42 -0.71
C ASN A 270 1.88 7.09 -0.03
N GLN A 271 2.15 5.99 -0.74
CA GLN A 271 2.67 4.82 -0.05
C GLN A 271 3.69 5.34 0.97
N LEU A 272 3.49 5.05 2.26
CA LEU A 272 4.63 4.85 3.14
C LEU A 272 5.63 4.03 2.33
N PRO A 273 6.85 4.54 2.09
CA PRO A 273 7.76 3.88 1.17
C PRO A 273 7.91 2.45 1.64
N SER A 274 7.36 1.53 0.85
CA SER A 274 7.84 0.15 0.87
C SER A 274 9.36 0.24 0.89
N ALA A 275 10.00 -0.53 1.77
CA ALA A 275 11.42 -0.46 2.10
C ALA A 275 12.36 -0.89 0.95
N GLY A 276 12.16 -0.32 -0.23
CA GLY A 276 12.96 -0.44 -1.44
C GLY A 276 12.97 0.84 -2.30
N GLY A 277 12.34 1.93 -1.87
CA GLY A 277 12.24 3.19 -2.61
C GLY A 277 13.05 4.38 -2.07
N PHE A 278 14.11 4.15 -1.29
CA PHE A 278 14.99 5.24 -0.88
C PHE A 278 15.88 5.65 -2.06
N ASP A 279 15.55 6.77 -2.72
CA ASP A 279 16.44 7.36 -3.73
C ASP A 279 17.69 7.93 -3.05
N ARG A 280 18.74 7.12 -3.01
CA ARG A 280 20.05 7.50 -2.46
C ARG A 280 20.68 8.70 -3.19
N ARG A 281 20.24 9.05 -4.41
CA ARG A 281 20.75 10.24 -5.11
C ARG A 281 20.12 11.52 -4.58
N ALA A 282 18.82 11.52 -4.28
CA ALA A 282 18.15 12.69 -3.69
C ALA A 282 18.70 13.03 -2.29
N TRP A 283 19.05 12.03 -1.49
CA TRP A 283 19.66 12.24 -0.15
C TRP A 283 21.10 12.78 -0.22
N ARG A 284 21.90 12.36 -1.20
CA ARG A 284 23.29 12.84 -1.37
C ARG A 284 23.37 14.29 -1.84
N SER A 285 22.42 14.75 -2.66
CA SER A 285 22.40 16.13 -3.15
C SER A 285 22.03 17.16 -2.08
N GLN A 286 21.36 16.75 -0.98
CA GLN A 286 21.04 17.63 0.14
C GLN A 286 22.16 17.76 1.18
N GLN A 287 23.22 16.95 1.12
CA GLN A 287 24.39 17.06 2.00
C GLN A 287 25.57 17.81 1.36
N ALA A 288 25.43 18.32 0.13
CA ALA A 288 26.48 19.10 -0.54
C ALA A 288 26.25 20.62 -0.49
N LEU A 289 25.24 21.08 0.26
CA LEU A 289 24.90 22.50 0.44
C LEU A 289 24.73 22.91 1.92
N GLN A 290 25.36 22.16 2.83
CA GLN A 290 25.69 22.55 4.21
C GLN A 290 27.13 22.13 4.48
#